data_AF-A0A2S5LP15-F1
#
_entry.id   AF-A0A2S5LP15-F1
#
_cell.length_a   1.000
_cell.length_b   1.000
_cell.length_c   1.000
_cell.angle_alpha   90.00
_cell.angle_beta   90.00
_cell.angle_gamma   90.00
#
_symmetry.space_group_name_H-M   'P 1'
#
loop_
_entity.id
_entity.type
_entity.pdbx_description
1 polymer ?
#
loop_
_entity_poly.entity_id
_entity_poly.type
_entity_poly.pdbx_seq_one_letter_code
_entity_poly.pdbx_strand_id
1 'polypeptide(L)'
;MSGRLFSILEVLGVFLRLGMTSFGGPIAHLGYFHAEFVTRRKWLDEAAYSDIVALCQFLPGPASSQVGIIIGMLRAGLAGGLAAWIGFTMPSAL
;
A
#
# COMPACT_ATOMS: atom_id res chain seq x y z
N MET A 1 -11.67 9.95 18.08
CA MET A 1 -12.11 8.73 17.36
C MET A 1 -12.44 8.98 15.87
N SER A 2 -12.96 10.16 15.49
CA SER A 2 -13.33 10.47 14.09
C SER A 2 -12.16 10.42 13.07
N GLY A 3 -10.96 10.88 13.46
CA GLY A 3 -9.79 10.92 12.56
C GLY A 3 -9.28 9.55 12.10
N ARG A 4 -9.43 8.50 12.92
CA ARG A 4 -8.89 7.17 12.61
C ARG A 4 -9.71 6.46 11.53
N LEU A 5 -11.03 6.62 11.57
CA LEU A 5 -11.94 6.07 10.56
C LEU A 5 -11.72 6.72 9.19
N PHE A 6 -11.50 8.04 9.19
CA PHE A 6 -11.18 8.79 7.99
C PHE A 6 -9.87 8.30 7.34
N SER A 7 -8.83 8.04 8.13
CA SER A 7 -7.57 7.46 7.64
C SER A 7 -7.73 6.05 7.09
N ILE A 8 -8.60 5.20 7.67
CA ILE A 8 -8.85 3.84 7.16
C ILE A 8 -9.56 3.89 5.79
N LEU A 9 -10.59 4.73 5.65
CA LEU A 9 -11.31 4.88 4.39
C LEU A 9 -10.42 5.51 3.31
N GLU A 10 -9.55 6.45 3.70
CA GLU A 10 -8.52 7.00 2.80
C GLU A 10 -7.61 5.89 2.28
N VAL A 11 -7.07 5.04 3.16
CA VAL A 11 -6.24 3.89 2.77
C VAL A 11 -7.00 2.97 1.83
N LEU A 12 -8.22 2.56 2.18
CA LEU A 12 -9.04 1.68 1.35
C LEU A 12 -9.24 2.25 -0.06
N GLY A 13 -9.66 3.52 -0.18
CA GLY A 13 -9.92 4.14 -1.47
C GLY A 13 -8.67 4.27 -2.35
N VAL A 14 -7.51 4.56 -1.75
CA VAL A 14 -6.25 4.66 -2.48
C VAL A 14 -5.80 3.30 -2.98
N PHE A 15 -5.79 2.29 -2.10
CA PHE A 15 -5.39 0.94 -2.48
C PHE A 15 -6.38 0.28 -3.44
N LEU A 16 -7.67 0.61 -3.37
CA LEU A 16 -8.67 0.18 -4.35
C LEU A 16 -8.36 0.72 -5.74
N ARG A 17 -8.08 2.03 -5.84
CA ARG A 17 -7.67 2.64 -7.11
C ARG A 17 -6.39 2.02 -7.64
N LEU A 18 -5.39 1.82 -6.78
CA LEU A 18 -4.13 1.19 -7.16
C LEU A 18 -4.34 -0.27 -7.58
N GLY A 19 -5.18 -1.05 -6.90
CA GLY A 19 -5.52 -2.42 -7.29
C GLY A 19 -6.16 -2.50 -8.69
N MET A 20 -6.96 -1.51 -9.07
CA MET A 20 -7.57 -1.41 -10.40
C MET A 20 -6.63 -0.87 -11.50
N THR A 21 -5.52 -0.23 -11.13
CA THR A 21 -4.65 0.50 -12.09
C THR A 21 -3.22 -0.02 -12.16
N SER A 22 -2.79 -0.84 -11.21
CA SER A 22 -1.43 -1.36 -11.13
C SER A 22 -1.30 -2.62 -11.98
N PHE A 23 -0.93 -2.45 -13.25
CA PHE A 23 -0.62 -3.55 -14.18
C PHE A 23 0.90 -3.68 -14.39
N GLY A 24 1.38 -4.79 -14.96
CA GLY A 24 2.81 -4.93 -15.31
C GLY A 24 3.70 -5.63 -14.28
N GLY A 25 3.10 -6.30 -13.29
CA GLY A 25 3.82 -7.17 -12.33
C GLY A 25 4.42 -6.45 -11.12
N PRO A 26 5.10 -7.19 -10.22
CA PRO A 26 5.50 -6.68 -8.90
C PRO A 26 6.38 -5.44 -8.94
N ILE A 27 7.35 -5.37 -9.86
CA ILE A 27 8.26 -4.22 -9.99
C ILE A 27 7.47 -2.96 -10.39
N ALA A 28 6.52 -3.09 -11.31
CA ALA A 28 5.65 -1.98 -11.72
C ALA A 28 4.77 -1.50 -10.54
N HIS A 29 4.23 -2.45 -9.76
CA HIS A 29 3.45 -2.14 -8.55
C HIS A 29 4.25 -1.30 -7.54
N LEU A 30 5.52 -1.65 -7.30
CA LEU A 30 6.39 -0.85 -6.44
C LEU A 30 6.60 0.56 -7.02
N GLY A 31 6.80 0.69 -8.33
CA GLY A 31 6.85 2.00 -9.00
C GLY A 31 5.59 2.84 -8.80
N TYR A 32 4.39 2.24 -8.93
CA TYR A 32 3.12 2.93 -8.66
C TYR A 32 2.99 3.35 -7.19
N PHE A 33 3.44 2.51 -6.26
CA PHE A 33 3.40 2.81 -4.83
C PHE A 33 4.36 3.94 -4.46
N HIS A 34 5.56 3.96 -5.02
CA HIS A 34 6.50 5.07 -4.85
C HIS A 34 5.89 6.39 -5.34
N ALA A 35 5.37 6.41 -6.57
CA ALA A 35 4.74 7.60 -7.14
C ALA A 35 3.58 8.11 -6.29
N GLU A 36 2.73 7.21 -5.78
CA GLU A 36 1.58 7.61 -4.98
C GLU A 36 1.97 8.01 -3.54
N PHE A 37 2.74 7.19 -2.83
CA PHE A 37 2.96 7.35 -1.38
C PHE A 37 4.17 8.20 -1.04
N VAL A 38 5.20 8.27 -1.89
CA VAL A 38 6.37 9.13 -1.70
C VAL A 38 6.18 10.47 -2.41
N THR A 39 5.86 10.44 -3.71
CA THR A 39 5.84 11.67 -4.52
C THR A 39 4.55 12.48 -4.33
N ARG A 40 3.38 11.87 -4.56
CA ARG A 40 2.09 12.60 -4.56
C ARG A 40 1.56 12.88 -3.15
N ARG A 41 1.44 11.84 -2.32
CA ARG A 41 0.83 11.94 -0.99
C ARG A 41 1.81 12.27 0.12
N LYS A 42 3.10 11.99 -0.09
CA LYS A 42 4.17 12.21 0.90
C LYS A 42 3.85 11.58 2.26
N TRP A 43 3.29 10.36 2.24
CA TRP A 43 3.07 9.56 3.43
C TRP A 43 4.38 8.95 3.95
N LEU A 44 5.33 8.75 3.03
CA LEU A 44 6.66 8.21 3.28
C LEU A 44 7.69 9.10 2.59
N ASP A 45 8.89 9.13 3.14
CA ASP A 45 10.06 9.60 2.42
C ASP A 45 10.73 8.45 1.65
N GLU A 46 11.76 8.80 0.87
CA GLU A 46 12.49 7.87 0.01
C GLU A 46 13.15 6.72 0.80
N ALA A 47 13.71 7.06 1.97
CA ALA A 47 14.40 6.11 2.82
C ALA A 47 13.42 5.10 3.44
N ALA A 48 12.32 5.59 4.03
CA ALA A 48 11.29 4.74 4.62
C ALA A 48 10.67 3.81 3.58
N TYR A 49 10.41 4.30 2.36
CA TYR A 49 9.88 3.47 1.29
C TYR A 49 10.89 2.38 0.88
N SER A 50 12.17 2.74 0.73
CA SER A 50 13.22 1.80 0.36
C SER A 50 13.42 0.70 1.41
N ASP A 51 13.40 1.06 2.70
CA ASP A 51 13.50 0.10 3.81
C ASP A 51 12.32 -0.88 3.85
N ILE A 52 11.10 -0.39 3.62
CA ILE A 52 9.89 -1.24 3.55
C ILE A 52 10.01 -2.21 2.36
N VAL A 53 10.42 -1.72 1.19
CA VAL A 53 10.60 -2.56 0.01
C VAL A 53 11.67 -3.62 0.26
N ALA A 54 12.82 -3.24 0.80
CA ALA A 54 13.88 -4.17 1.14
C ALA A 54 13.38 -5.26 2.09
N LEU A 55 12.70 -4.87 3.17
CA LEU A 55 12.11 -5.81 4.14
C LEU A 55 11.14 -6.80 3.47
N CYS A 56 10.21 -6.32 2.65
CA CYS A 56 9.25 -7.18 1.96
C CYS A 56 9.91 -8.12 0.95
N GLN A 57 10.99 -7.70 0.30
CA GLN A 57 11.73 -8.56 -0.63
C GLN A 57 12.46 -9.70 0.09
N PHE A 58 12.79 -9.54 1.38
CA PHE A 58 13.34 -10.62 2.21
C PHE A 58 12.28 -11.61 2.71
N LEU A 59 11.01 -11.22 2.76
CA LEU A 59 9.93 -12.05 3.31
C LEU A 59 9.32 -12.98 2.25
N PRO A 60 8.92 -14.21 2.60
CA PRO A 60 8.24 -15.08 1.65
C PRO A 60 6.86 -14.53 1.28
N GLY A 61 6.60 -14.39 -0.02
CA GLY A 61 5.30 -13.97 -0.55
C GLY A 61 5.40 -12.84 -1.58
N PRO A 62 4.25 -12.32 -2.06
CA PRO A 62 4.22 -11.24 -3.04
C PRO A 62 4.61 -9.91 -2.38
N ALA A 63 5.78 -9.39 -2.74
CA ALA A 63 6.32 -8.16 -2.17
C ALA A 63 5.37 -6.96 -2.32
N SER A 64 4.67 -6.81 -3.45
CA SER A 64 3.73 -5.70 -3.65
C SER A 64 2.59 -5.70 -2.61
N SER A 65 1.98 -6.86 -2.33
CA SER A 65 0.94 -6.97 -1.31
C SER A 65 1.48 -6.70 0.10
N GLN A 66 2.67 -7.21 0.42
CA GLN A 66 3.30 -6.99 1.73
C GLN A 66 3.62 -5.51 1.95
N VAL A 67 4.21 -4.84 0.95
CA VAL A 67 4.49 -3.40 0.99
C VAL A 67 3.18 -2.64 1.19
N GLY A 68 2.14 -2.97 0.44
CA GLY A 68 0.83 -2.32 0.59
C GLY A 68 0.23 -2.46 2.00
N ILE A 69 0.31 -3.66 2.58
CA ILE A 69 -0.13 -3.91 3.97
C ILE A 69 0.67 -3.04 4.95
N ILE A 70 2.00 -3.01 4.85
CA ILE A 70 2.85 -2.23 5.76
C ILE A 70 2.52 -0.73 5.65
N ILE A 71 2.38 -0.20 4.43
CA ILE A 71 2.00 1.21 4.21
C ILE A 71 0.63 1.50 4.83
N GLY A 72 -0.35 0.62 4.64
CA GLY A 72 -1.66 0.74 5.27
C GLY A 72 -1.58 0.72 6.80
N MET A 73 -0.73 -0.16 7.36
CA MET A 73 -0.50 -0.25 8.80
C MET A 73 0.15 1.01 9.38
N LEU A 74 1.14 1.56 8.70
CA LEU A 74 1.80 2.81 9.11
C LEU A 74 0.82 3.99 9.08
N ARG A 75 -0.11 4.02 8.12
CA ARG A 75 -1.07 5.12 7.96
C ARG A 75 -2.23 5.07 8.96
N ALA A 76 -2.80 3.90 9.23
CA ALA A 76 -4.03 3.78 10.02
C ALA A 76 -4.06 2.61 11.03
N GLY A 77 -2.91 2.02 11.35
CA GLY A 77 -2.78 0.86 12.23
C GLY A 77 -3.22 -0.44 11.57
N LEU A 78 -3.43 -1.51 12.35
CA LEU A 78 -3.80 -2.84 11.83
C LEU A 78 -5.01 -2.81 10.88
N ALA A 79 -6.02 -2.00 11.19
CA ALA A 79 -7.19 -1.83 10.32
C ALA A 79 -6.85 -1.18 8.97
N GLY A 80 -5.85 -0.29 8.93
CA GLY A 80 -5.30 0.26 7.69
C GLY A 80 -4.58 -0.80 6.86
N GLY A 81 -3.83 -1.70 7.50
CA GLY A 81 -3.21 -2.84 6.81
C GLY A 81 -4.24 -3.75 6.14
N LEU A 82 -5.31 -4.08 6.87
CA LEU A 82 -6.43 -4.85 6.33
C LEU A 82 -7.14 -4.10 5.19
N ALA A 83 -7.38 -2.80 5.34
CA ALA A 83 -7.99 -1.98 4.30
C ALA A 83 -7.13 -1.90 3.03
N ALA A 84 -5.81 -1.78 3.18
CA ALA A 84 -4.88 -1.78 2.06
C ALA A 84 -4.88 -3.13 1.34
N TRP A 85 -4.84 -4.24 2.09
CA TRP A 85 -4.89 -5.59 1.54
C TRP A 85 -6.17 -5.83 0.75
N ILE A 86 -7.32 -5.48 1.33
CA ILE A 86 -8.64 -5.62 0.68
C ILE A 86 -8.69 -4.75 -0.57
N GLY A 87 -8.32 -3.47 -0.48
CA GLY A 87 -8.36 -2.54 -1.62
C GLY A 87 -7.46 -3.00 -2.76
N PHE A 88 -6.25 -3.48 -2.46
CA PHE A 88 -5.31 -3.88 -3.49
C PHE A 88 -5.61 -5.26 -4.09
N THR A 89 -6.07 -6.21 -3.27
CA THR A 89 -6.24 -7.61 -3.67
C THR A 89 -7.63 -7.90 -4.25
N MET A 90 -8.69 -7.29 -3.70
CA MET A 90 -10.07 -7.60 -4.10
C MET A 90 -10.38 -7.30 -5.58
N PRO A 91 -9.94 -6.18 -6.19
CA PRO A 91 -10.18 -5.91 -7.61
C PRO A 91 -9.48 -6.89 -8.54
N SER A 92 -8.39 -7.52 -8.09
CA SER A 92 -7.64 -8.51 -8.88
C SER A 92 -8.27 -9.91 -8.82
N ALA A 93 -9.23 -10.14 -7.91
CA ALA A 93 -9.91 -11.41 -7.71
C ALA A 93 -11.24 -11.54 -8.48
N LEU A 94 -11.71 -10.44 -9.10
CA LEU A 94 -12.89 -10.37 -9.97
C LEU A 94 -12.46 -10.04 -11.41
#